data_AF-A0A955P789-F1
#
_entry.id   AF-A0A955P789-F1
#
_cell.length_a   1.000
_cell.length_b   1.000
_cell.length_c   1.000
_cell.angle_alpha   90.00
_cell.angle_beta   90.00
_cell.angle_gamma   90.00
#
_symmetry.space_group_name_H-M   'P 1'
#
loop_
_entity.id
_entity.type
_entity.pdbx_description
1 polymer ?
#
loop_
_entity_poly.entity_id
_entity_poly.type
_entity_poly.pdbx_seq_one_letter_code
_entity_poly.pdbx_strand_id
1 'polypeptide(L)'
;MELPRSPEGSIDRETHEELRKFITKALLFSLPFVLLYIVVEISYSKTGGDLNRLGKIAIRDDYRDIFESREDVPRNYSNLDEISSVMDGEFDILTIGDSFSKQKELGYQNYVANMSELKVLNFSDTISGTNPLQVLYQILNGGILDHISVKWIVLQSAGRVIVERGQNLNHDSSIAIEDLANSTSEHSSQSKGPRFVDAIKFPVYNMLY
;
A
#
# COMPACT_ATOMS: atom_id res chain seq x y z
N MET A 1 -63.31 57.75 10.45
CA MET A 1 -63.05 56.31 10.31
C MET A 1 -61.58 56.18 9.94
N GLU A 2 -60.69 56.13 10.93
CA GLU A 2 -59.25 56.00 10.71
C GLU A 2 -58.92 54.51 10.58
N LEU A 3 -58.23 54.14 9.50
CA LEU A 3 -57.73 52.78 9.29
C LEU A 3 -56.51 52.53 10.20
N PRO A 4 -56.38 51.35 10.82
CA PRO A 4 -55.23 51.03 11.65
C PRO A 4 -53.97 50.91 10.77
N ARG A 5 -52.86 51.51 11.22
CA ARG A 5 -51.55 51.38 10.56
C ARG A 5 -51.02 49.95 10.74
N SER A 6 -50.58 49.35 9.63
CA SER A 6 -49.96 48.01 9.57
C SER A 6 -48.66 47.94 10.41
N PRO A 7 -48.41 46.84 11.17
CA PRO A 7 -47.23 46.69 12.04
C PRO A 7 -45.95 46.22 11.33
N GLU A 8 -45.94 46.18 9.99
CA GLU A 8 -44.90 45.52 9.16
C GLU A 8 -43.45 46.01 9.37
N GLY A 9 -43.21 47.21 9.90
CA GLY A 9 -41.85 47.74 10.08
C GLY A 9 -41.07 47.20 11.30
N SER A 10 -41.73 46.49 12.22
CA SER A 10 -41.10 46.04 13.48
C SER A 10 -40.55 44.60 13.41
N ILE A 11 -41.26 43.73 12.68
CA ILE A 11 -40.96 42.29 12.57
C ILE A 11 -39.69 42.05 11.75
N ASP A 12 -39.45 42.85 10.71
CA ASP A 12 -38.30 42.69 9.80
C ASP A 12 -36.95 43.04 10.46
N ARG A 13 -36.95 43.99 11.40
CA ARG A 13 -35.72 44.37 12.13
C ARG A 13 -35.31 43.30 13.14
N GLU A 14 -36.28 42.69 13.81
CA GLU A 14 -36.06 41.64 14.82
C GLU A 14 -35.54 40.35 14.17
N THR A 15 -36.11 39.94 13.04
CA THR A 15 -35.64 38.76 12.28
C THR A 15 -34.22 38.94 11.74
N HIS A 16 -33.89 40.13 11.25
CA HIS A 16 -32.52 40.46 10.84
C HIS A 16 -31.52 40.42 12.00
N GLU A 17 -31.93 40.84 13.20
CA GLU A 17 -31.09 40.79 14.40
C GLU A 17 -30.84 39.35 14.86
N GLU A 18 -31.89 38.53 14.88
CA GLU A 18 -31.80 37.11 15.24
C GLU A 18 -30.96 36.31 14.24
N LEU A 19 -31.09 36.59 12.94
CA LEU A 19 -30.24 35.99 11.92
C LEU A 19 -28.76 36.36 12.09
N ARG A 20 -28.46 37.61 12.43
CA ARG A 20 -27.07 38.05 12.73
C ARG A 20 -26.50 37.35 13.96
N LYS A 21 -27.29 37.19 15.02
CA LYS A 21 -26.89 36.44 16.22
C LYS A 21 -26.61 34.98 15.88
N PHE A 22 -27.46 34.36 15.05
CA PHE A 22 -27.25 32.99 14.59
C PHE A 22 -25.97 32.84 13.77
N ILE A 23 -25.76 33.70 12.77
CA ILE A 23 -24.54 33.68 11.93
C ILE A 23 -23.29 33.88 12.78
N THR A 24 -23.31 34.82 13.73
CA THR A 24 -22.16 35.10 14.60
C THR A 24 -21.82 33.90 15.48
N LYS A 25 -22.84 33.23 16.05
CA LYS A 25 -22.65 32.02 16.85
C LYS A 25 -22.16 30.85 16.00
N ALA A 26 -22.68 30.69 14.78
CA ALA A 26 -22.24 29.66 13.85
C ALA A 26 -20.78 29.86 13.42
N LEU A 27 -20.36 31.10 13.15
CA LEU A 27 -18.98 31.45 12.84
C LEU A 27 -18.05 31.24 14.03
N LEU A 28 -18.45 31.65 15.23
CA LEU A 28 -17.64 31.43 16.43
C LEU A 28 -17.49 29.94 16.75
N PHE A 29 -18.53 29.14 16.51
CA PHE A 29 -18.51 27.69 16.66
C PHE A 29 -17.62 27.00 15.62
N SER A 30 -17.61 27.47 14.37
CA SER A 30 -16.78 26.89 13.30
C SER A 30 -15.32 27.34 13.36
N LEU A 31 -15.04 28.50 13.95
CA LEU A 31 -13.70 29.09 14.10
C LEU A 31 -12.63 28.11 14.62
N PRO A 32 -12.82 27.35 15.73
CA PRO A 32 -11.81 26.40 16.19
C PRO A 32 -11.49 25.30 15.17
N PHE A 33 -12.47 24.85 14.38
CA PHE A 33 -12.26 23.84 13.34
C PHE A 33 -11.48 24.40 12.15
N VAL A 34 -11.77 25.64 11.75
CA VAL A 34 -11.04 26.34 10.69
C VAL A 34 -9.59 26.61 11.13
N LEU A 35 -9.38 27.06 12.37
CA LEU A 35 -8.05 27.26 12.93
C LEU A 35 -7.27 25.94 13.00
N LEU A 36 -7.90 24.86 13.46
CA LEU A 36 -7.31 23.53 13.46
C LEU A 36 -6.93 23.10 12.04
N TYR A 37 -7.81 23.30 11.06
CA TYR A 37 -7.54 22.97 9.66
C TYR A 37 -6.33 23.76 9.11
N ILE A 38 -6.24 25.05 9.39
CA ILE A 38 -5.10 25.89 8.99
C ILE A 38 -3.80 25.42 9.67
N VAL A 39 -3.85 25.13 10.98
CA VAL A 39 -2.68 24.60 11.71
C VAL A 39 -2.23 23.28 11.13
N VAL A 40 -3.17 22.40 10.77
CA VAL A 40 -2.87 21.14 10.08
C VAL A 40 -2.22 21.43 8.74
N GLU A 41 -2.81 22.21 7.84
CA GLU A 41 -2.22 22.49 6.52
C GLU A 41 -0.81 23.13 6.60
N ILE A 42 -0.57 24.03 7.56
CA ILE A 42 0.75 24.66 7.75
C ILE A 42 1.77 23.67 8.35
N SER A 43 1.33 22.81 9.27
CA SER A 43 2.21 21.86 9.97
C SER A 43 2.33 20.51 9.25
N TYR A 44 1.47 20.25 8.27
CA TYR A 44 1.39 18.99 7.56
C TYR A 44 2.49 18.93 6.51
N SER A 45 3.60 18.29 6.88
CA SER A 45 4.55 17.81 5.90
C SER A 45 3.93 16.65 5.11
N LYS A 46 3.86 16.79 3.78
CA LYS A 46 3.42 15.73 2.85
C LYS A 46 4.43 14.58 2.75
N THR A 47 5.59 14.67 3.39
CA THR A 47 6.72 13.80 3.07
C THR A 47 6.72 12.53 3.91
N GLY A 48 7.11 11.39 3.31
CA GLY A 48 7.29 10.12 4.01
C GLY A 48 6.05 9.28 4.38
N GLY A 49 4.83 9.68 3.97
CA GLY A 49 3.61 8.87 4.12
C GLY A 49 3.17 8.61 5.57
N ASP A 50 2.29 7.63 5.78
CA ASP A 50 1.70 7.34 7.11
C ASP A 50 2.74 6.95 8.17
N LEU A 51 3.86 6.34 7.74
CA LEU A 51 4.94 5.95 8.64
C LEU A 51 5.72 7.15 9.18
N ASN A 52 5.94 8.17 8.35
CA ASN A 52 6.50 9.45 8.80
C ASN A 52 5.50 10.18 9.73
N ARG A 53 4.22 10.17 9.36
CA ARG A 53 3.14 10.79 10.17
C ARG A 53 3.01 10.21 11.57
N LEU A 54 3.25 8.90 11.75
CA LEU A 54 3.18 8.24 13.06
C LEU A 54 4.52 8.23 13.81
N GLY A 55 5.64 8.11 13.09
CA GLY A 55 6.96 7.90 13.70
C GLY A 55 7.78 9.16 13.95
N LYS A 56 7.38 10.33 13.43
CA LYS A 56 8.20 11.56 13.41
C LYS A 56 9.62 11.32 12.87
N ILE A 57 9.75 10.39 11.91
CA ILE A 57 11.03 10.09 11.29
C ILE A 57 11.26 11.15 10.23
N ALA A 58 12.23 12.05 10.43
CA ALA A 58 12.58 13.06 9.43
C ALA A 58 13.10 12.37 8.14
N ILE A 59 12.22 12.24 7.16
CA ILE A 59 12.57 11.79 5.80
C ILE A 59 12.76 13.05 4.97
N ARG A 60 13.85 13.11 4.19
CA ARG A 60 14.10 14.23 3.28
C ARG A 60 12.96 14.38 2.28
N ASP A 61 12.64 15.61 1.92
CA ASP A 61 11.52 15.90 1.04
C ASP A 61 11.71 15.35 -0.38
N ASP A 62 12.97 15.20 -0.80
CA ASP A 62 13.40 14.65 -2.09
C ASP A 62 13.60 13.12 -2.09
N TYR A 63 13.22 12.42 -1.02
CA TYR A 63 13.38 10.97 -0.95
C TYR A 63 12.60 10.24 -2.05
N ARG A 64 11.52 10.84 -2.58
CA ARG A 64 10.73 10.22 -3.65
C ARG A 64 11.32 10.44 -5.04
N ASP A 65 12.14 11.47 -5.22
CA ASP A 65 12.72 11.86 -6.51
C ASP A 65 13.61 10.75 -7.11
N ILE A 66 14.22 9.92 -6.26
CA ILE A 66 14.97 8.73 -6.70
C ILE A 66 14.09 7.70 -7.41
N PHE A 67 12.78 7.73 -7.18
CA PHE A 67 11.78 6.86 -7.81
C PHE A 67 11.06 7.54 -8.98
N GLU A 68 10.96 8.87 -9.02
CA GLU A 68 10.33 9.61 -10.12
C GLU A 68 11.08 9.42 -11.45
N SER A 69 12.42 9.35 -11.40
CA SER A 69 13.24 8.99 -12.56
C SER A 69 13.11 7.53 -13.02
N ARG A 70 12.28 6.72 -12.34
CA ARG A 70 12.20 5.27 -12.51
C ARG A 70 10.81 4.74 -12.89
N GLU A 71 9.85 5.63 -13.20
CA GLU A 71 8.51 5.20 -13.63
C GLU A 71 8.53 4.40 -14.95
N ASP A 72 9.55 4.61 -15.79
CA ASP A 72 9.72 3.94 -17.09
C ASP A 72 10.72 2.77 -17.08
N VAL A 73 11.11 2.24 -15.91
CA VAL A 73 12.09 1.13 -15.88
C VAL A 73 11.45 -0.14 -16.45
N PRO A 74 12.00 -0.72 -17.54
CA PRO A 74 11.46 -1.96 -18.09
C PRO A 74 11.62 -3.12 -17.11
N ARG A 75 10.66 -4.05 -17.15
CA ARG A 75 10.72 -5.31 -16.41
C ARG A 75 11.77 -6.23 -17.04
N ASN A 76 12.85 -6.48 -16.33
CA ASN A 76 13.98 -7.31 -16.77
C ASN A 76 14.10 -8.63 -16.00
N TYR A 77 13.08 -8.99 -15.22
CA TYR A 77 12.96 -10.30 -14.58
C TYR A 77 11.78 -11.08 -15.15
N SER A 78 11.79 -12.39 -14.97
CA SER A 78 10.69 -13.28 -15.35
C SER A 78 9.97 -13.81 -14.12
N ASN A 79 8.69 -14.11 -14.25
CA ASN A 79 7.85 -14.64 -13.17
C ASN A 79 7.67 -16.14 -13.35
N LEU A 80 7.77 -16.92 -12.27
CA LEU A 80 7.69 -18.39 -12.34
C LEU A 80 6.32 -18.87 -12.86
N ASP A 81 5.24 -18.19 -12.49
CA ASP A 81 3.87 -18.43 -12.94
C ASP A 81 3.64 -18.09 -14.43
N GLU A 82 4.53 -17.31 -15.04
CA GLU A 82 4.46 -16.96 -16.47
C GLU A 82 5.26 -17.93 -17.36
N ILE A 83 6.19 -18.71 -16.76
CA ILE A 83 7.14 -19.57 -17.50
C ILE A 83 6.68 -21.04 -17.53
N SER A 84 5.50 -21.36 -17.00
CA SER A 84 4.96 -22.73 -16.88
C SER A 84 4.92 -23.55 -18.18
N SER A 85 5.13 -22.91 -19.33
CA SER A 85 5.13 -23.54 -20.67
C SER A 85 6.53 -23.82 -21.24
N VAL A 86 7.61 -23.27 -20.66
CA VAL A 86 8.97 -23.31 -21.23
C VAL A 86 10.01 -23.52 -20.12
N MET A 87 10.02 -24.70 -19.51
CA MET A 87 10.99 -25.06 -18.46
C MET A 87 12.28 -25.65 -19.01
N ASP A 88 12.94 -24.90 -19.89
CA ASP A 88 14.32 -25.13 -20.32
C ASP A 88 15.15 -23.84 -20.20
N GLY A 89 14.81 -23.00 -19.21
CA GLY A 89 15.51 -21.74 -18.93
C GLY A 89 16.56 -21.90 -17.85
N GLU A 90 17.82 -21.56 -18.16
CA GLU A 90 18.83 -21.31 -17.12
C GLU A 90 18.63 -19.91 -16.54
N PHE A 91 18.42 -19.84 -15.23
CA PHE A 91 18.35 -18.61 -14.46
C PHE A 91 19.51 -18.53 -13.46
N ASP A 92 19.93 -17.32 -13.14
CA ASP A 92 20.99 -17.13 -12.14
C ASP A 92 20.41 -17.07 -10.73
N ILE A 93 19.26 -16.41 -10.58
CA ILE A 93 18.66 -16.13 -9.27
C ILE A 93 17.18 -16.48 -9.29
N LEU A 94 16.71 -17.21 -8.29
CA LEU A 94 15.31 -17.31 -7.90
C LEU A 94 15.03 -16.41 -6.69
N THR A 95 14.14 -15.44 -6.82
CA THR A 95 13.68 -14.61 -5.71
C THR A 95 12.36 -15.12 -5.14
N ILE A 96 12.31 -15.34 -3.82
CA ILE A 96 11.12 -15.74 -3.08
C ILE A 96 10.94 -14.73 -1.94
N GLY A 97 9.80 -14.08 -1.85
CA GLY A 97 9.56 -13.17 -0.74
C GLY A 97 8.12 -12.77 -0.52
N ASP A 98 7.93 -11.84 0.41
CA ASP A 98 6.61 -11.38 0.81
C ASP A 98 6.16 -10.15 -0.02
N SER A 99 5.27 -9.31 0.52
CA SER A 99 4.80 -8.10 -0.16
C SER A 99 5.91 -7.20 -0.70
N PHE A 100 7.11 -7.21 -0.11
CA PHE A 100 8.23 -6.42 -0.61
C PHE A 100 8.80 -6.96 -1.94
N SER A 101 8.60 -8.23 -2.26
CA SER A 101 8.95 -8.82 -3.56
C SER A 101 7.89 -8.55 -4.64
N LYS A 102 6.83 -7.81 -4.34
CA LYS A 102 5.67 -7.58 -5.24
C LYS A 102 5.62 -6.17 -5.82
N GLN A 103 6.70 -5.40 -5.66
CA GLN A 103 6.79 -4.02 -6.12
C GLN A 103 7.01 -3.89 -7.64
N LYS A 104 6.87 -5.01 -8.38
CA LYS A 104 7.00 -5.10 -9.84
C LYS A 104 8.30 -4.48 -10.35
N GLU A 105 8.23 -3.57 -11.32
CA GLU A 105 9.37 -2.90 -11.95
C GLU A 105 10.21 -2.08 -10.95
N LEU A 106 9.59 -1.62 -9.85
CA LEU A 106 10.26 -0.88 -8.79
C LEU A 106 10.83 -1.79 -7.69
N GLY A 107 10.58 -3.10 -7.76
CA GLY A 107 11.06 -4.08 -6.80
C GLY A 107 12.54 -4.40 -6.94
N TYR A 108 13.12 -4.93 -5.85
CA TYR A 108 14.54 -5.28 -5.82
C TYR A 108 14.90 -6.34 -6.86
N GLN A 109 13.98 -7.26 -7.20
CA GLN A 109 14.20 -8.28 -8.21
C GLN A 109 14.51 -7.67 -9.59
N ASN A 110 13.83 -6.57 -9.93
CA ASN A 110 14.09 -5.85 -11.17
C ASN A 110 15.40 -5.08 -11.09
N TYR A 111 15.72 -4.53 -9.92
CA TYR A 111 17.00 -3.86 -9.69
C TYR A 111 18.18 -4.82 -9.84
N VAL A 112 18.09 -6.02 -9.27
CA VAL A 112 19.11 -7.09 -9.40
C VAL A 112 19.27 -7.48 -10.87
N ALA A 113 18.17 -7.72 -11.57
CA ALA A 113 18.21 -8.05 -13.01
C ALA A 113 18.89 -6.95 -13.84
N ASN A 114 18.65 -5.69 -13.52
CA ASN A 114 19.23 -4.53 -14.23
C ASN A 114 20.71 -4.28 -13.94
N MET A 115 21.18 -4.50 -12.71
CA MET A 115 22.54 -4.15 -12.33
C MET A 115 23.61 -5.13 -12.81
N SER A 116 23.23 -6.37 -13.10
CA SER A 116 24.20 -7.47 -13.07
C SER A 116 24.12 -8.42 -14.27
N GLU A 117 23.32 -8.09 -15.30
CA GLU A 117 23.03 -8.98 -16.44
C GLU A 117 22.57 -10.39 -16.01
N LEU A 118 22.12 -10.54 -14.76
CA LEU A 118 21.67 -11.79 -14.19
C LEU A 118 20.25 -12.08 -14.62
N LYS A 119 19.99 -13.32 -15.02
CA LYS A 119 18.66 -13.81 -15.30
C LYS A 119 17.94 -14.08 -13.99
N VAL A 120 17.03 -13.17 -13.63
CA VAL A 120 16.24 -13.28 -12.39
C VAL A 120 14.88 -13.89 -12.67
N LEU A 121 14.59 -14.97 -11.96
CA LEU A 121 13.29 -15.60 -11.86
C LEU A 121 12.66 -15.20 -10.53
N ASN A 122 11.43 -14.70 -10.56
CA ASN A 122 10.71 -14.28 -9.37
C ASN A 122 9.52 -15.22 -9.12
N PHE A 123 9.41 -15.73 -7.90
CA PHE A 123 8.22 -16.42 -7.44
C PHE A 123 7.13 -15.37 -7.17
N SER A 124 6.27 -15.14 -8.16
CA SER A 124 5.21 -14.14 -8.09
C SER A 124 3.99 -14.66 -7.35
N ASP A 125 3.35 -13.72 -6.65
CA ASP A 125 2.40 -13.91 -5.57
C ASP A 125 0.98 -14.16 -6.05
N THR A 126 0.77 -15.20 -6.83
CA THR A 126 -0.60 -15.72 -6.99
C THR A 126 -1.12 -16.31 -5.67
N ILE A 127 -0.24 -16.55 -4.69
CA ILE A 127 -0.57 -17.02 -3.35
C ILE A 127 -0.27 -15.94 -2.31
N SER A 128 -1.19 -14.97 -2.19
CA SER A 128 -1.00 -13.80 -1.35
C SER A 128 -0.74 -14.11 0.13
N GLY A 129 0.27 -13.43 0.70
CA GLY A 129 0.60 -13.50 2.13
C GLY A 129 1.49 -14.68 2.53
N THR A 130 2.10 -15.35 1.56
CA THR A 130 2.91 -16.53 1.81
C THR A 130 4.19 -16.23 2.59
N ASN A 131 4.46 -17.12 3.54
CA ASN A 131 5.71 -17.19 4.25
C ASN A 131 6.81 -17.64 3.28
N PRO A 132 7.85 -16.83 3.02
CA PRO A 132 8.92 -17.18 2.06
C PRO A 132 9.63 -18.50 2.39
N LEU A 133 9.74 -18.82 3.70
CA LEU A 133 10.30 -20.09 4.16
C LEU A 133 9.39 -21.27 3.80
N GLN A 134 8.07 -21.10 3.97
CA GLN A 134 7.09 -22.12 3.61
C GLN A 134 7.09 -22.40 2.11
N VAL A 135 7.18 -21.35 1.31
CA VAL A 135 7.26 -21.46 -0.16
C VAL A 135 8.50 -22.24 -0.56
N LEU A 136 9.65 -21.98 0.08
CA LEU A 136 10.85 -22.77 -0.18
C LEU A 136 10.64 -24.27 0.09
N TYR A 137 10.02 -24.65 1.21
CA TYR A 137 9.65 -26.04 1.48
C TYR A 137 8.74 -26.62 0.39
N GLN A 138 7.72 -25.86 -0.02
CA GLN A 138 6.78 -26.29 -1.05
C GLN A 138 7.46 -26.54 -2.41
N ILE A 139 8.36 -25.64 -2.80
CA ILE A 139 9.14 -25.74 -4.05
C ILE A 139 10.09 -26.93 -4.01
N LEU A 140 10.79 -27.13 -2.88
CA LEU A 140 11.72 -28.25 -2.69
C LEU A 140 10.98 -29.59 -2.77
N ASN A 141 9.85 -29.71 -2.08
CA ASN A 141 9.06 -30.94 -2.06
C ASN A 141 8.28 -31.18 -3.36
N GLY A 142 7.96 -30.12 -4.09
CA GLY A 142 7.21 -30.17 -5.35
C GLY A 142 8.05 -30.49 -6.58
N GLY A 143 9.36 -30.67 -6.44
CA GLY A 143 10.27 -30.99 -7.56
C GLY A 143 10.49 -29.83 -8.53
N ILE A 144 10.06 -28.61 -8.20
CA ILE A 144 10.18 -27.45 -9.11
C ILE A 144 11.64 -27.20 -9.47
N LEU A 145 12.55 -27.29 -8.50
CA LEU A 145 14.00 -27.08 -8.73
C LEU A 145 14.64 -28.14 -9.63
N ASP A 146 13.97 -29.27 -9.88
CA ASP A 146 14.45 -30.27 -10.84
C ASP A 146 14.18 -29.84 -12.30
N HIS A 147 13.25 -28.90 -12.49
CA HIS A 147 12.85 -28.38 -13.80
C HIS A 147 13.39 -26.97 -14.08
N ILE A 148 13.87 -26.25 -13.05
CA ILE A 148 14.50 -24.94 -13.21
C ILE A 148 15.96 -24.99 -12.75
N SER A 149 16.88 -24.64 -13.65
CA SER A 149 18.29 -24.48 -13.28
C SER A 149 18.49 -23.07 -12.70
N VAL A 150 18.73 -22.99 -11.40
CA VAL A 150 19.02 -21.73 -10.67
C VAL A 150 20.32 -21.86 -9.88
N LYS A 151 21.16 -20.82 -9.89
CA LYS A 151 22.43 -20.82 -9.14
C LYS A 151 22.24 -20.37 -7.69
N TRP A 152 21.34 -19.41 -7.46
CA TRP A 152 21.10 -18.82 -6.15
C TRP A 152 19.61 -18.69 -5.87
N ILE A 153 19.23 -18.87 -4.61
CA ILE A 153 17.88 -18.58 -4.10
C ILE A 153 17.99 -17.44 -3.11
N VAL A 154 17.24 -16.37 -3.34
CA VAL A 154 17.14 -15.21 -2.45
C VAL A 154 15.81 -15.27 -1.70
N LEU A 155 15.88 -15.45 -0.39
CA LEU A 155 14.72 -15.43 0.50
C LEU A 155 14.57 -14.06 1.14
N GLN A 156 13.53 -13.33 0.77
CA GLN A 156 13.23 -12.01 1.31
C GLN A 156 12.09 -12.10 2.33
N SER A 157 12.35 -11.70 3.58
CA SER A 157 11.37 -11.71 4.67
C SER A 157 11.49 -10.45 5.52
N ALA A 158 10.37 -9.85 5.91
CA ALA A 158 10.39 -8.76 6.88
C ALA A 158 10.92 -9.23 8.25
N GLY A 159 11.95 -8.55 8.78
CA GLY A 159 12.63 -8.95 10.02
C GLY A 159 11.71 -9.10 11.23
N ARG A 160 10.64 -8.30 11.32
CA ARG A 160 9.66 -8.35 12.42
C ARG A 160 8.87 -9.67 12.53
N VAL A 161 8.82 -10.48 11.47
CA VAL A 161 8.02 -11.72 11.41
C VAL A 161 8.87 -12.95 11.06
N ILE A 162 10.19 -12.81 10.93
CA ILE A 162 11.04 -13.91 10.45
C ILE A 162 11.08 -15.09 11.44
N VAL A 163 11.08 -14.80 12.75
CA VAL A 163 11.07 -15.85 13.80
C VAL A 163 9.76 -16.62 13.78
N GLU A 164 8.62 -15.91 13.75
CA GLU A 164 7.28 -16.52 13.69
C GLU A 164 7.13 -17.38 12.43
N ARG A 165 7.60 -16.88 11.28
CA ARG A 165 7.63 -17.61 10.01
C ARG A 165 8.46 -18.89 10.07
N GLY A 166 9.47 -18.97 10.94
CA GLY A 166 10.27 -20.19 11.13
C GLY A 166 9.63 -21.23 12.05
N GLN A 167 8.66 -20.86 12.87
CA GLN A 167 8.12 -21.75 13.92
C GLN A 167 7.01 -22.68 13.44
N ASN A 168 6.19 -22.24 12.49
CA ASN A 168 4.98 -22.95 12.06
C ASN A 168 5.08 -23.38 10.59
N LEU A 169 6.17 -24.07 10.24
CA LEU A 169 6.40 -24.57 8.90
C LEU A 169 5.75 -25.95 8.73
N ASN A 170 4.95 -26.10 7.68
CA ASN A 170 4.46 -27.39 7.23
C ASN A 170 5.51 -28.01 6.28
N HIS A 171 6.28 -28.96 6.79
CA HIS A 171 7.34 -29.60 6.01
C HIS A 171 6.82 -30.61 4.97
N ASP A 172 5.56 -31.01 5.05
CA ASP A 172 4.95 -31.98 4.13
C ASP A 172 4.20 -31.32 2.98
N SER A 173 4.06 -29.99 2.99
CA SER A 173 3.43 -29.28 1.89
C SER A 173 4.33 -29.24 0.66
N SER A 174 3.73 -29.39 -0.51
CA SER A 174 4.37 -29.24 -1.82
C SER A 174 3.55 -28.29 -2.69
N ILE A 175 4.19 -27.70 -3.70
CA ILE A 175 3.52 -27.03 -4.81
C ILE A 175 4.10 -27.56 -6.10
N ALA A 176 3.26 -28.12 -6.96
CA ALA A 176 3.69 -28.63 -8.24
C ALA A 176 3.63 -27.51 -9.30
N ILE A 177 4.31 -27.72 -10.42
CA ILE A 177 4.31 -26.77 -11.55
C ILE A 177 2.88 -26.54 -12.06
N GLU A 178 2.09 -27.60 -12.11
CA GLU A 178 0.74 -27.58 -12.63
C GLU A 178 -0.17 -26.66 -11.79
N ASP A 179 0.10 -26.55 -10.49
CA ASP A 179 -0.63 -25.67 -9.57
C ASP A 179 -0.33 -24.19 -9.85
N LEU A 180 0.89 -23.88 -10.29
CA LEU A 180 1.31 -22.52 -10.65
C LEU A 180 0.62 -22.04 -11.93
N ALA A 181 0.53 -22.90 -12.94
CA ALA A 181 -0.11 -22.58 -14.23
C ALA A 181 -1.61 -22.27 -14.08
N ASN A 182 -2.29 -22.94 -13.16
CA ASN A 182 -3.72 -22.75 -12.93
C ASN A 182 -4.03 -21.47 -12.14
N SER A 183 -3.13 -21.05 -11.26
CA SER A 183 -3.32 -19.90 -10.38
C SER A 183 -3.39 -18.56 -11.14
N THR A 184 -2.69 -18.45 -12.28
CA THR A 184 -2.59 -17.23 -13.11
C THR A 184 -3.95 -16.80 -13.70
N SER A 185 -4.95 -17.69 -13.74
CA SER A 185 -6.26 -17.43 -14.33
C SER A 185 -7.25 -16.67 -13.44
N GLU A 186 -7.05 -16.63 -12.12
CA GLU A 186 -8.07 -16.14 -11.18
C GLU A 186 -7.83 -14.72 -10.62
N HIS A 187 -6.68 -14.09 -10.83
CA HIS A 187 -6.30 -12.86 -10.10
C HIS A 187 -6.22 -11.60 -10.98
N SER A 188 -7.36 -11.17 -11.52
CA SER A 188 -7.55 -9.76 -11.92
C SER A 188 -7.90 -8.91 -10.70
N SER A 189 -6.91 -8.21 -10.16
CA SER A 189 -7.05 -7.38 -8.96
C SER A 189 -7.89 -6.13 -9.22
N GLN A 190 -9.14 -6.10 -8.76
CA GLN A 190 -9.88 -4.84 -8.61
C GLN A 190 -9.27 -4.01 -7.47
N SER A 191 -8.53 -2.95 -7.79
CA SER A 191 -8.11 -1.96 -6.80
C SER A 191 -9.33 -1.20 -6.28
N LYS A 192 -9.83 -1.57 -5.10
CA LYS A 192 -10.83 -0.75 -4.40
C LYS A 192 -10.12 0.47 -3.83
N GLY A 193 -10.42 1.64 -4.40
CA GLY A 193 -9.91 2.92 -3.92
C GLY A 193 -10.25 3.20 -2.45
N PRO A 194 -9.57 4.16 -1.83
CA PRO A 194 -9.70 4.43 -0.40
C PRO A 194 -11.15 4.79 -0.04
N ARG A 195 -11.68 4.11 0.98
CA ARG A 195 -13.05 4.36 1.47
C ARG A 195 -13.02 5.54 2.43
N PHE A 196 -14.02 6.41 2.32
CA PHE A 196 -14.20 7.59 3.20
C PHE A 196 -14.11 7.27 4.70
N VAL A 197 -14.51 6.05 5.10
CA VAL A 197 -14.43 5.56 6.49
C VAL A 197 -12.98 5.53 7.02
N ASP A 198 -12.00 5.29 6.15
CA ASP A 198 -10.60 5.22 6.54
C ASP A 198 -9.99 6.61 6.81
N ALA A 199 -10.56 7.68 6.21
CA ALA A 199 -10.17 9.06 6.49
C ALA A 199 -10.60 9.54 7.89
N ILE A 200 -11.68 8.99 8.46
CA ILE A 200 -12.22 9.38 9.77
C ILE A 200 -11.54 8.60 10.91
N LYS A 201 -10.98 7.41 10.64
CA LYS A 201 -10.27 6.62 11.67
C LYS A 201 -9.05 7.36 12.22
N PHE A 202 -8.34 8.11 11.38
CA PHE A 202 -7.08 8.74 11.74
C PHE A 202 -7.21 9.87 12.80
N PRO A 203 -8.19 10.80 12.70
CA PRO A 203 -8.46 11.76 13.78
C PRO A 203 -8.88 11.10 15.09
N VAL A 204 -9.73 10.06 15.05
CA VAL A 204 -10.26 9.41 16.26
C VAL A 204 -9.15 8.68 17.02
N TYR A 205 -8.24 8.02 16.31
CA TYR A 205 -7.12 7.31 16.93
C TYR A 205 -6.16 8.26 17.68
N ASN A 206 -5.93 9.47 17.15
CA ASN A 206 -5.09 10.50 17.78
C ASN A 206 -5.76 11.25 18.95
N MET A 207 -7.07 11.10 19.14
CA MET A 207 -7.75 11.65 20.32
C MET A 207 -7.85 10.65 21.48
N LEU A 208 -7.69 9.36 21.20
CA LEU A 208 -7.83 8.28 22.18
C LEU A 208 -6.48 7.82 22.77
N TYR A 209 -5.36 8.27 22.20
CA TYR A 209 -3.99 8.00 22.62
C TYR A 209 -3.14 9.27 22.51
#